data_AF-A0A7K2KZM0-F1
#
_entry.id   AF-A0A7K2KZM0-F1
#
_cell.length_a   1.000
_cell.length_b   1.000
_cell.length_c   1.000
_cell.angle_alpha   90.00
_cell.angle_beta   90.00
_cell.angle_gamma   90.00
#
_symmetry.space_group_name_H-M   'P 1'
#
loop_
_entity.id
_entity.type
_entity.pdbx_description
1 polymer ?
#
loop_
_entity_poly.entity_id
_entity_poly.type
_entity_poly.pdbx_seq_one_letter_code
_entity_poly.pdbx_strand_id
1 'polypeptide(L)'
;GRALTPLRAAVGPSGTVLGADLTPQMLERAVAAGRGGTEGTAALLLTDVGRLPVRDGALDAVFGAGLVSHLADPVADLRELARTVRPGGRL
;
A
#
# COMPACT_ATOMS: atom_id res chain seq x y z
N GLY A 1 5.75 4.10 3.86
CA GLY A 1 6.08 5.55 3.90
C GLY A 1 5.54 6.25 5.15
N ARG A 2 5.60 7.60 5.22
CA ARG A 2 5.12 8.40 6.37
C ARG A 2 3.60 8.34 6.59
N ALA A 3 2.83 8.05 5.53
CA ALA A 3 1.38 7.94 5.60
C ALA A 3 0.85 6.72 6.35
N LEU A 4 1.69 5.71 6.65
CA LEU A 4 1.22 4.49 7.32
C LEU A 4 0.60 4.81 8.68
N THR A 5 1.23 5.67 9.49
CA THR A 5 0.76 5.98 10.85
C THR A 5 -0.62 6.62 10.88
N PRO A 6 -0.90 7.70 10.12
CA PRO A 6 -2.27 8.23 10.06
C PRO A 6 -3.26 7.25 9.44
N LEU A 7 -2.87 6.44 8.44
CA LEU A 7 -3.76 5.42 7.88
C LEU A 7 -4.13 4.36 8.91
N ARG A 8 -3.18 3.89 9.73
CA ARG A 8 -3.46 2.94 10.81
C ARG A 8 -4.48 3.48 11.79
N ALA A 9 -4.40 4.76 12.14
CA ALA A 9 -5.39 5.42 12.99
C ALA A 9 -6.77 5.50 12.29
N ALA A 10 -6.79 5.80 10.99
CA ALA A 10 -8.02 6.01 10.23
C ALA A 10 -8.84 4.72 9.98
N VAL A 11 -8.18 3.57 9.82
CA VAL A 11 -8.89 2.30 9.52
C VAL A 11 -9.57 1.67 10.74
N GLY A 12 -9.41 2.25 11.93
CA GLY A 12 -10.03 1.76 13.16
C GLY A 12 -9.43 0.45 13.70
N PRO A 13 -9.98 -0.11 14.79
CA PRO A 13 -9.35 -1.22 15.51
C PRO A 13 -9.30 -2.52 14.71
N SER A 14 -10.32 -2.82 13.90
CA SER A 14 -10.39 -4.01 13.05
C SER A 14 -9.78 -3.81 11.66
N GLY A 15 -9.45 -2.58 11.29
CA GLY A 15 -8.87 -2.27 9.99
C GLY A 15 -7.40 -2.69 9.89
N THR A 16 -7.00 -3.04 8.67
CA THR A 16 -5.63 -3.45 8.34
C THR A 16 -5.03 -2.47 7.35
N VAL A 17 -3.73 -2.17 7.49
CA VAL A 17 -2.97 -1.37 6.53
C VAL A 17 -1.91 -2.26 5.88
N LEU A 18 -1.84 -2.21 4.55
CA LEU A 18 -0.77 -2.79 3.76
C LEU A 18 0.15 -1.67 3.27
N GLY A 19 1.46 -1.85 3.45
CA GLY A 19 2.49 -0.97 2.89
C GLY A 19 3.27 -1.69 1.81
N ALA A 20 3.06 -1.34 0.54
CA ALA A 20 3.79 -1.90 -0.59
C ALA A 20 4.91 -0.96 -1.05
N ASP A 21 6.07 -1.51 -1.36
CA ASP A 21 7.17 -0.81 -2.01
C ASP A 21 8.01 -1.80 -2.82
N LEU A 22 8.56 -1.38 -3.97
CA LEU A 22 9.44 -2.22 -4.80
C LEU A 22 10.86 -2.26 -4.25
N THR A 23 11.23 -1.30 -3.40
CA THR A 23 12.59 -1.15 -2.89
C THR A 23 12.71 -1.71 -1.47
N PRO A 24 13.57 -2.71 -1.22
CA PRO A 24 13.78 -3.26 0.12
C PRO A 24 14.15 -2.19 1.16
N GLN A 25 14.93 -1.19 0.74
CA GLN A 25 15.42 -0.12 1.59
C GLN A 25 14.28 0.75 2.17
N MET A 26 13.18 0.93 1.43
CA MET A 26 12.02 1.65 1.97
C MET A 26 11.29 0.85 3.05
N LEU A 27 11.25 -0.48 2.90
CA LEU A 27 10.64 -1.36 3.89
C LEU A 27 11.50 -1.45 5.15
N GLU A 28 12.83 -1.59 5.00
CA GLU A 28 13.78 -1.54 6.11
C GLU A 28 13.64 -0.25 6.92
N ARG A 29 13.55 0.90 6.22
CA ARG A 29 13.30 2.20 6.88
C ARG A 29 11.96 2.25 7.60
N ALA A 30 10.93 1.61 7.05
CA ALA A 30 9.62 1.54 7.71
C ALA A 30 9.69 0.67 8.98
N VAL A 31 10.38 -0.47 8.93
CA VAL A 31 10.62 -1.34 10.09
C VAL A 31 11.42 -0.61 11.18
N ALA A 32 12.54 0.02 10.83
CA ALA A 32 13.36 0.78 11.76
C ALA A 32 12.59 1.95 12.42
N ALA A 33 11.57 2.48 11.74
CA ALA A 33 10.67 3.51 12.27
C ALA A 33 9.47 2.94 13.05
N GLY A 34 9.44 1.65 13.38
CA GLY A 34 8.35 0.99 14.12
C GLY A 34 7.06 0.80 13.31
N ARG A 35 7.12 0.86 11.98
CA ARG A 35 5.92 0.81 11.13
C ARG A 35 5.62 -0.57 10.55
N GLY A 36 6.52 -1.53 10.67
CA GLY A 36 6.33 -2.91 10.19
C GLY A 36 6.11 -3.92 11.32
N GLY A 37 5.49 -5.06 11.00
CA GLY A 37 5.31 -6.19 11.91
C GLY A 37 3.92 -6.27 12.55
N THR A 38 3.69 -7.29 13.39
CA THR A 38 2.40 -7.59 14.05
C THR A 38 1.97 -6.53 15.05
N GLU A 39 2.92 -5.87 15.70
CA GLU A 39 2.70 -4.71 16.57
C GLU A 39 2.89 -3.38 15.83
N GLY A 40 3.22 -3.46 14.55
CA GLY A 40 3.53 -2.32 13.69
C GLY A 40 2.29 -1.63 13.14
N THR A 41 2.55 -0.55 12.41
CA THR A 41 1.53 0.25 11.76
C THR A 41 0.90 -0.43 10.53
N ALA A 42 1.65 -1.30 9.85
CA ALA A 42 1.20 -1.97 8.62
C ALA A 42 1.92 -3.31 8.41
N ALA A 43 1.27 -4.22 7.68
CA ALA A 43 1.96 -5.34 7.05
C ALA A 43 2.70 -4.82 5.81
N LEU A 44 4.00 -5.08 5.74
CA LEU A 44 4.87 -4.57 4.68
C LEU A 44 5.07 -5.63 3.60
N LEU A 45 4.99 -5.21 2.34
CA LEU A 45 5.06 -6.06 1.17
C LEU A 45 6.10 -5.53 0.19
N LEU A 46 7.12 -6.34 -0.09
CA LEU A 46 8.07 -6.08 -1.17
C LEU A 46 7.46 -6.50 -2.50
N THR A 47 7.03 -5.53 -3.31
CA THR A 47 6.31 -5.82 -4.56
C THR A 47 6.33 -4.63 -5.51
N ASP A 48 6.13 -4.93 -6.79
CA ASP A 48 5.86 -3.93 -7.81
C ASP A 48 4.35 -3.60 -7.82
N VAL A 49 4.01 -2.32 -7.84
CA VAL A 49 2.61 -1.87 -7.94
C VAL A 49 1.98 -2.23 -9.27
N GLY A 50 2.77 -2.45 -10.32
CA GLY A 50 2.31 -2.95 -11.61
C GLY A 50 1.93 -4.43 -11.59
N ARG A 51 2.22 -5.17 -10.51
CA ARG A 51 1.82 -6.57 -10.33
C ARG A 51 1.64 -6.93 -8.85
N LEU A 52 0.55 -6.44 -8.26
CA LEU A 52 0.26 -6.66 -6.86
C LEU A 52 -0.20 -8.09 -6.59
N PRO A 53 0.36 -8.79 -5.58
CA PRO A 53 -0.10 -10.11 -5.13
C PRO A 53 -1.36 -9.97 -4.26
N VAL A 54 -2.33 -9.20 -4.74
CA VAL A 54 -3.61 -8.90 -4.09
C VAL A 54 -4.72 -9.27 -5.05
N ARG A 55 -5.76 -9.93 -4.53
CA ARG A 55 -6.92 -10.34 -5.32
C ARG A 55 -7.72 -9.13 -5.77
N ASP A 56 -8.45 -9.30 -6.86
CA ASP A 56 -9.40 -8.31 -7.36
C ASP A 56 -10.39 -7.91 -6.26
N GLY A 57 -10.64 -6.61 -6.11
CA GLY A 57 -11.62 -6.09 -5.17
C GLY A 57 -11.36 -6.42 -3.69
N ALA A 58 -10.14 -6.73 -3.30
CA ALA A 58 -9.81 -7.09 -1.92
C ALA A 58 -9.60 -5.86 -1.00
N LEU A 59 -9.37 -4.67 -1.55
CA LEU A 59 -9.06 -3.47 -0.79
C LEU A 59 -10.24 -2.50 -0.77
N ASP A 60 -10.51 -1.89 0.38
CA ASP A 60 -11.46 -0.78 0.51
C ASP A 60 -10.95 0.51 -0.12
N ALA A 61 -9.65 0.77 0.02
CA ALA A 61 -8.98 1.92 -0.54
C ALA A 61 -7.50 1.66 -0.80
N VAL A 62 -6.95 2.41 -1.76
CA VAL A 62 -5.52 2.51 -2.04
C VAL A 62 -5.10 3.97 -1.90
N PHE A 63 -3.90 4.21 -1.39
CA PHE A 63 -3.34 5.54 -1.25
C PHE A 63 -1.90 5.56 -1.79
N GLY A 64 -1.65 6.41 -2.77
CA GLY A 64 -0.32 6.65 -3.33
C GLY A 64 0.09 8.12 -3.18
N ALA A 65 1.31 8.39 -2.69
CA ALA A 65 1.85 9.74 -2.57
C ALA A 65 3.20 9.81 -3.31
N GLY A 66 3.29 10.71 -4.30
CA GLY A 66 4.48 10.83 -5.16
C GLY A 66 4.72 9.63 -6.07
N LEU A 67 3.77 8.69 -6.19
CA LEU A 67 3.94 7.43 -6.91
C LEU A 67 3.93 7.62 -8.43
N VAL A 68 3.03 8.45 -8.97
CA VAL A 68 2.71 8.50 -10.41
C VAL A 68 3.93 8.78 -11.27
N SER A 69 4.83 9.67 -10.84
CA SER A 69 6.05 10.03 -11.58
C SER A 69 7.11 8.89 -11.62
N HIS A 70 6.90 7.81 -10.86
CA HIS A 70 7.80 6.66 -10.79
C HIS A 70 7.21 5.40 -11.44
N LEU A 71 5.98 5.46 -11.95
CA LEU A 71 5.34 4.33 -12.64
C LEU A 71 6.00 4.11 -14.01
N ALA A 72 6.23 2.85 -14.36
CA ALA A 72 6.84 2.48 -15.63
C ALA A 72 5.83 2.60 -16.78
N ASP A 73 4.58 2.19 -16.52
CA ASP A 73 3.43 2.45 -17.38
C ASP A 73 2.30 3.00 -16.49
N PRO A 74 2.16 4.33 -16.38
CA PRO A 74 1.18 4.94 -15.50
C PRO A 74 -0.25 4.43 -15.73
N VAL A 75 -0.62 4.10 -16.96
CA VAL A 75 -1.98 3.66 -17.26
C VAL A 75 -2.18 2.21 -16.84
N ALA A 76 -1.25 1.32 -17.18
CA ALA A 76 -1.33 -0.08 -16.77
C ALA A 76 -1.22 -0.24 -15.25
N ASP A 77 -0.28 0.48 -14.61
CA ASP A 77 -0.03 0.38 -13.18
C ASP A 77 -1.19 0.96 -12.35
N LEU A 78 -1.81 2.07 -12.80
CA LEU A 78 -3.03 2.58 -12.16
C LEU A 78 -4.22 1.63 -12.34
N ARG A 79 -4.31 0.91 -13.46
CA ARG A 79 -5.34 -0.14 -13.64
C ARG A 79 -5.10 -1.31 -12.70
N GLU A 80 -3.85 -1.72 -12.49
CA GLU A 80 -3.52 -2.78 -11.53
C GLU A 80 -3.90 -2.36 -10.10
N LEU A 81 -3.58 -1.13 -9.70
CA LEU A 81 -4.02 -0.59 -8.41
C LEU A 81 -5.55 -0.59 -8.31
N ALA A 82 -6.25 -0.10 -9.34
CA ALA A 82 -7.70 -0.06 -9.36
C ALA A 82 -8.35 -1.45 -9.32
N ARG A 83 -7.76 -2.47 -9.96
CA ARG A 83 -8.23 -3.88 -9.92
C ARG A 83 -8.34 -4.39 -8.49
N THR A 84 -7.39 -4.02 -7.63
CA THR A 84 -7.37 -4.47 -6.23
C THR A 84 -8.44 -3.80 -5.36
N VAL A 85 -9.01 -2.67 -5.81
CA VAL A 85 -10.02 -1.91 -5.07
C VAL A 85 -11.42 -2.46 -5.36
N ARG A 86 -12.22 -2.68 -4.31
CA ARG A 86 -13.58 -3.21 -4.45
C ARG A 86 -14.51 -2.22 -5.16
N PRO A 87 -15.64 -2.69 -5.73
CA PRO A 87 -16.69 -1.78 -6.19
C PRO A 87 -17.13 -0.82 -5.08
N GLY A 88 -17.12 0.48 -5.36
CA GLY A 88 -17.42 1.54 -4.39
C GLY A 88 -16.25 1.92 -3.46
N GLY A 89 -15.09 1.27 -3.59
CA GLY A 89 -13.85 1.67 -2.94
C GLY A 89 -13.17 2.86 -3.63
N ARG A 90 -12.01 3.27 -3.11
CA ARG A 90 -11.29 4.46 -3.60
C ARG A 90 -9.82 4.20 -3.91
N LEU A 91 -9.38 4.65 -5.09
CA LEU A 91 -7.97 4.84 -5.43
C LEU A 91 -7.60 6.32 -5.33
#